data_AF-A0A6A6KK72-F1
#
_entry.id   AF-A0A6A6KK72-F1
#
_cell.length_a   1.000
_cell.length_b   1.000
_cell.length_c   1.000
_cell.angle_alpha   90.00
_cell.angle_beta   90.00
_cell.angle_gamma   90.00
#
_symmetry.space_group_name_H-M   'P 1'
#
loop_
_entity.id
_entity.type
_entity.pdbx_description
1 polymer ?
#
loop_
_entity_poly.entity_id
_entity_poly.type
_entity_poly.pdbx_seq_one_letter_code
_entity_poly.pdbx_strand_id
1 'polypeptide(L)'
;MYYANFLSSPEGYFHTLVCNHKDYQNTTVNNDLHYIKWDNPPKQRPISLALEHFEEMVESGAPFAREFAKDDPVLNKIDEKLLRRSDGRFTPGGWCVGNTVLGKDPCVAYGSPNAVKPTIKRDRDLVIYRAANGEILV
;
A
#
# COMPACT_ATOMS: atom_id res chain seq x y z
N MET A 1 13.88 22.76 -16.50
CA MET A 1 13.50 22.22 -17.83
C MET A 1 14.25 20.94 -18.24
N TYR A 2 15.38 20.55 -17.63
CA TYR A 2 16.14 19.35 -18.04
C TYR A 2 15.32 18.05 -18.10
N TYR A 3 14.48 17.80 -17.09
CA TYR A 3 13.66 16.60 -16.98
C TYR A 3 12.36 16.61 -17.82
N ALA A 4 12.10 17.67 -18.60
CA ALA A 4 10.87 17.76 -19.41
C ALA A 4 10.88 16.82 -20.63
N ASN A 5 12.06 16.50 -21.17
CA ASN A 5 12.24 15.65 -22.36
C ASN A 5 13.09 14.40 -22.06
N PHE A 6 13.06 13.92 -20.82
CA PHE A 6 13.82 12.75 -20.38
C PHE A 6 12.89 11.53 -20.27
N LEU A 7 13.30 10.38 -20.82
CA LEU A 7 12.55 9.13 -20.69
C LEU A 7 12.45 8.74 -19.21
N SER A 8 11.26 8.34 -18.74
CA SER A 8 11.04 8.00 -17.33
C SER A 8 11.48 9.12 -16.36
N SER A 9 11.24 10.38 -16.74
CA SER A 9 11.59 11.56 -15.94
C SER A 9 11.32 11.43 -14.43
N PRO A 10 10.17 10.89 -13.96
CA PRO A 10 9.93 10.72 -12.52
C PRO A 10 10.90 9.79 -11.78
N GLU A 11 11.54 8.83 -12.47
CA GLU A 11 12.48 7.88 -11.85
C GLU A 11 13.76 8.59 -11.35
N GLY A 12 14.17 9.68 -12.01
CA GLY A 12 15.37 10.43 -11.64
C GLY A 12 15.10 11.79 -11.01
N TYR A 13 14.03 12.47 -11.41
CA TYR A 13 13.81 13.89 -11.09
C TYR A 13 13.79 14.17 -9.58
N PHE A 14 12.96 13.43 -8.83
CA PHE A 14 12.79 13.67 -7.39
C PHE A 14 14.04 13.33 -6.61
N HIS A 15 14.69 12.21 -6.92
CA HIS A 15 15.96 11.82 -6.31
C HIS A 15 17.03 12.90 -6.49
N THR A 16 17.17 13.44 -7.71
CA THR A 16 18.15 14.49 -8.00
C THR A 16 17.85 15.77 -7.23
N LEU A 17 16.59 16.20 -7.14
CA LEU A 17 16.25 17.40 -6.37
C LEU A 17 16.49 17.22 -4.87
N VAL A 18 15.96 16.14 -4.31
CA VAL A 18 16.01 15.88 -2.86
C VAL A 18 17.45 15.70 -2.37
N CYS A 19 18.32 15.07 -3.16
CA CYS A 19 19.73 14.89 -2.78
C CYS A 19 20.60 16.14 -2.94
N ASN A 20 20.21 17.12 -3.78
CA ASN A 20 21.04 18.31 -4.05
C ASN A 20 20.52 19.58 -3.35
N HIS A 21 19.29 19.59 -2.85
CA HIS A 21 18.74 20.74 -2.16
C HIS A 21 19.19 20.78 -0.70
N LYS A 22 19.61 21.95 -0.21
CA LYS A 22 20.11 22.11 1.17
C LYS A 22 19.06 21.76 2.23
N ASP A 23 17.80 22.12 1.97
CA ASP A 23 16.71 21.92 2.93
C ASP A 23 16.33 20.45 3.16
N TYR A 24 16.73 19.54 2.27
CA TYR A 24 16.43 18.11 2.38
C TYR A 24 17.65 17.27 2.78
N GLN A 25 18.79 17.91 3.08
CA GLN A 25 19.97 17.19 3.56
C GLN A 25 19.66 16.51 4.90
N ASN A 26 20.02 15.24 5.02
CA ASN A 26 19.78 14.39 6.20
C ASN A 26 18.30 14.12 6.55
N THR A 27 17.35 14.54 5.71
CA THR A 27 15.92 14.20 5.88
C THR A 27 15.48 13.08 4.94
N THR A 28 16.42 12.50 4.18
CA THR A 28 16.13 11.50 3.16
C THR A 28 16.12 10.09 3.75
N VAL A 29 15.12 9.31 3.34
CA VAL A 29 15.05 7.87 3.64
C VAL A 29 15.15 7.15 2.31
N ASN A 30 16.12 6.25 2.18
CA ASN A 30 16.34 5.48 0.95
C ASN A 30 15.41 4.25 0.89
N ASN A 31 14.11 4.50 0.92
CA ASN A 31 13.07 3.47 0.85
C ASN A 31 11.77 4.11 0.33
N ASP A 32 11.16 3.53 -0.70
CA ASP A 32 9.91 4.00 -1.30
C ASP A 32 8.65 3.37 -0.69
N LEU A 33 8.84 2.54 0.36
CA LEU A 33 7.83 1.82 1.12
C LEU A 33 7.08 0.73 0.34
N HIS A 34 7.54 0.37 -0.87
CA HIS A 34 6.90 -0.64 -1.69
C HIS A 34 7.66 -1.98 -1.66
N TYR A 35 6.92 -3.07 -1.52
CA TYR A 35 7.38 -4.39 -1.93
C TYR A 35 7.18 -4.53 -3.44
N ILE A 36 8.30 -4.71 -4.16
CA ILE A 36 8.32 -4.92 -5.60
C ILE A 36 9.24 -6.10 -5.89
N LYS A 37 8.71 -7.13 -6.55
CA LYS A 37 9.50 -8.31 -6.93
C LYS A 37 10.02 -8.17 -8.36
N TRP A 38 11.30 -8.44 -8.54
CA TRP A 38 11.97 -8.38 -9.85
C TRP A 38 12.54 -9.74 -10.24
N ASP A 39 12.63 -9.98 -11.54
CA ASP A 39 13.46 -11.05 -12.08
C ASP A 39 14.94 -10.81 -11.73
N ASN A 40 15.75 -11.86 -11.80
CA ASN A 40 17.20 -11.76 -11.75
C ASN A 40 17.82 -12.38 -13.02
N PRO A 41 18.36 -11.58 -13.96
CA PRO A 41 18.50 -10.12 -13.91
C PRO A 41 17.16 -9.37 -14.06
N PRO A 42 17.05 -8.12 -13.55
CA PRO A 42 15.81 -7.34 -13.65
C PRO A 42 15.39 -7.06 -15.09
N LYS A 43 14.10 -7.22 -15.38
CA LYS A 43 13.48 -6.82 -16.66
C LYS A 43 12.97 -5.37 -16.58
N GLN A 44 12.39 -4.86 -17.66
CA GLN A 44 11.81 -3.49 -17.69
C GLN A 44 10.61 -3.33 -16.75
N ARG A 45 9.83 -4.39 -16.52
CA ARG A 45 8.70 -4.39 -15.59
C ARG A 45 8.90 -5.41 -14.47
N PRO A 46 8.42 -5.11 -13.26
CA PRO A 46 8.46 -6.05 -12.16
C PRO A 46 7.56 -7.25 -12.42
N ILE A 47 7.75 -8.30 -11.63
CA ILE A 47 6.92 -9.51 -11.67
C ILE A 47 5.54 -9.16 -11.10
N SER A 48 4.48 -9.68 -11.73
CA SER A 48 3.14 -9.60 -11.16
C SER A 48 3.04 -10.51 -9.94
N LEU A 49 2.72 -9.93 -8.80
CA LEU A 49 2.54 -10.62 -7.53
C LEU A 49 1.30 -11.53 -7.60
N ALA A 50 1.45 -12.73 -7.07
CA ALA A 50 0.46 -13.80 -7.08
C ALA A 50 0.51 -14.54 -5.74
N LEU A 51 -0.32 -15.57 -5.54
CA LEU A 51 -0.43 -16.29 -4.27
C LEU A 51 0.90 -16.85 -3.74
N GLU A 52 1.78 -17.31 -4.63
CA GLU A 52 3.12 -17.81 -4.30
C GLU A 52 4.05 -16.74 -3.69
N HIS A 53 3.76 -15.46 -3.92
CA HIS A 53 4.52 -14.32 -3.44
C HIS A 53 3.98 -13.74 -2.13
N PHE A 54 2.84 -14.22 -1.65
CA PHE A 54 2.12 -13.59 -0.54
C PHE A 54 2.92 -13.57 0.78
N GLU A 55 3.53 -14.69 1.16
CA GLU A 55 4.25 -14.75 2.45
C GLU A 55 5.50 -13.85 2.42
N GLU A 56 6.28 -13.87 1.34
CA GLU A 56 7.45 -12.99 1.15
C GLU A 56 7.04 -11.51 1.19
N MET A 57 5.93 -11.16 0.54
CA MET A 57 5.37 -9.82 0.57
C MET A 57 5.02 -9.39 2.00
N VAL A 58 4.35 -10.24 2.79
CA VAL A 58 3.96 -9.94 4.18
C VAL A 58 5.17 -9.84 5.10
N GLU A 59 6.14 -10.74 4.94
CA GLU A 59 7.39 -10.76 5.73
C GLU A 59 8.26 -9.53 5.47
N SER A 60 8.19 -8.95 4.27
CA SER A 60 8.93 -7.72 3.92
C SER A 60 8.58 -6.55 4.86
N GLY A 61 7.37 -6.54 5.43
CA GLY A 61 6.87 -5.46 6.28
C GLY A 61 6.63 -4.14 5.54
N ALA A 62 6.71 -4.12 4.20
CA ALA A 62 6.40 -2.96 3.40
C ALA A 62 4.89 -2.68 3.43
N PRO A 63 4.46 -1.43 3.67
CA PRO A 63 3.03 -1.08 3.72
C PRO A 63 2.37 -0.95 2.34
N PHE A 64 3.12 -1.11 1.24
CA PHE A 64 2.60 -1.08 -0.12
C PHE A 64 3.19 -2.23 -0.92
N ALA A 65 2.45 -2.74 -1.91
CA ALA A 65 2.96 -3.70 -2.87
C ALA A 65 2.42 -3.44 -4.28
N ARG A 66 3.24 -3.79 -5.28
CA ARG A 66 2.88 -3.77 -6.72
C ARG A 66 3.80 -4.72 -7.51
N GLU A 67 3.45 -5.20 -8.69
CA GLU A 67 2.20 -5.01 -9.46
C GLU A 67 1.31 -6.24 -9.29
N PHE A 68 -0.02 -6.07 -9.30
CA PHE A 68 -0.95 -7.20 -9.24
C PHE A 68 -1.67 -7.36 -10.57
N ALA A 69 -1.86 -8.61 -11.01
CA ALA A 69 -2.76 -8.86 -12.13
C ALA A 69 -4.20 -8.54 -11.72
N LYS A 70 -4.98 -8.06 -12.68
CA LYS A 70 -6.40 -7.78 -12.45
C LYS A 70 -7.12 -9.06 -12.04
N ASP A 71 -7.91 -8.99 -10.98
CA ASP A 71 -8.71 -10.09 -10.45
C ASP A 71 -7.89 -11.33 -10.02
N ASP A 72 -6.59 -11.16 -9.74
CA ASP A 72 -5.74 -12.22 -9.21
C ASP A 72 -6.25 -12.72 -7.84
N PRO A 73 -6.25 -14.03 -7.56
CA PRO A 73 -6.71 -14.56 -6.28
C PRO A 73 -5.89 -14.08 -5.07
N VAL A 74 -4.66 -13.59 -5.26
CA VAL A 74 -3.88 -12.97 -4.18
C VAL A 74 -4.59 -11.75 -3.59
N LEU A 75 -5.37 -11.01 -4.40
CA LEU A 75 -6.16 -9.87 -3.97
C LEU A 75 -7.16 -10.27 -2.88
N ASN A 76 -7.82 -11.43 -3.07
CA ASN A 76 -8.77 -11.97 -2.10
C ASN A 76 -8.05 -12.44 -0.83
N LYS A 77 -6.85 -13.04 -0.96
CA LYS A 77 -6.04 -13.44 0.20
C LYS A 77 -5.59 -12.22 1.02
N ILE A 78 -5.23 -11.11 0.36
CA ILE A 78 -4.92 -9.83 1.02
C ILE A 78 -6.17 -9.28 1.73
N ASP A 79 -7.30 -9.24 1.03
CA ASP A 79 -8.60 -8.79 1.55
C ASP A 79 -9.00 -9.56 2.83
N GLU A 80 -8.80 -10.88 2.85
CA GLU A 80 -9.15 -11.73 3.99
C GLU A 80 -8.13 -11.62 5.14
N LYS A 81 -6.83 -11.78 4.84
CA LYS A 81 -5.80 -12.00 5.88
C LYS A 81 -5.25 -10.70 6.49
N LEU A 82 -5.05 -9.69 5.67
CA LEU A 82 -4.40 -8.44 6.08
C LEU A 82 -5.46 -7.38 6.36
N LEU A 83 -6.41 -7.27 5.44
CA LEU A 83 -7.48 -6.28 5.44
C LEU A 83 -8.68 -6.66 6.30
N ARG A 84 -8.86 -7.95 6.57
CA ARG A 84 -9.97 -8.50 7.36
C ARG A 84 -11.34 -8.00 6.88
N ARG A 85 -11.50 -7.86 5.56
CA ARG A 85 -12.74 -7.44 4.93
C ARG A 85 -13.33 -8.57 4.09
N SER A 86 -14.66 -8.56 3.98
CA SER A 86 -15.38 -9.45 3.07
C SER A 86 -15.57 -8.80 1.71
N ASP A 87 -15.85 -9.62 0.69
CA ASP A 87 -16.05 -9.17 -0.67
C ASP A 87 -17.07 -8.02 -0.75
N GLY A 88 -16.68 -6.96 -1.46
CA GLY A 88 -17.51 -5.77 -1.63
C GLY A 88 -17.64 -4.87 -0.39
N ARG A 89 -16.99 -5.20 0.74
CA ARG A 89 -16.95 -4.34 1.92
C ARG A 89 -15.66 -3.51 1.98
N PHE A 90 -15.77 -2.38 2.67
CA PHE A 90 -14.61 -1.58 3.04
C PHE A 90 -13.81 -2.26 4.15
N THR A 91 -12.51 -2.02 4.17
CA THR A 91 -11.62 -2.39 5.27
C THR A 91 -12.18 -1.84 6.59
N PRO A 92 -12.28 -2.65 7.65
CA PRO A 92 -12.60 -2.12 8.97
C PRO A 92 -11.53 -1.15 9.46
N GLY A 93 -11.95 0.03 9.93
CA GLY A 93 -11.02 1.08 10.36
C GLY A 93 -11.69 2.15 11.22
N GLY A 94 -11.00 3.27 11.43
CA GLY A 94 -11.48 4.38 12.27
C GLY A 94 -12.79 5.03 11.80
N TRP A 95 -13.24 4.73 10.57
CA TRP A 95 -14.51 5.18 10.00
C TRP A 95 -15.69 4.27 10.32
N CYS A 96 -15.50 3.09 10.91
CA CYS A 96 -16.61 2.21 11.29
C CYS A 96 -17.29 2.75 12.56
N VAL A 97 -18.50 3.30 12.41
CA VAL A 97 -19.26 3.97 13.50
C VAL A 97 -20.45 3.13 14.00
N GLY A 98 -20.64 1.93 13.45
CA GLY A 98 -21.69 1.01 13.86
C GLY A 98 -21.49 0.47 15.27
N ASN A 99 -22.61 0.17 15.95
CA ASN A 99 -22.60 -0.32 17.32
C ASN A 99 -22.23 -1.81 17.38
N THR A 100 -21.17 -2.15 18.13
CA THR A 100 -20.67 -3.54 18.33
C THR A 100 -21.50 -4.37 19.30
N VAL A 101 -22.42 -3.76 20.04
CA VAL A 101 -23.13 -4.37 21.20
C VAL A 101 -24.04 -5.55 20.84
N LEU A 102 -24.30 -5.83 19.55
CA LEU A 102 -25.18 -6.92 19.10
C LEU A 102 -24.51 -7.96 18.18
N GLY A 103 -23.18 -8.04 18.15
CA GLY A 103 -22.49 -8.97 17.24
C GLY A 103 -22.70 -8.64 15.75
N LYS A 104 -23.16 -7.43 15.45
CA LYS A 104 -23.27 -6.90 14.08
C LYS A 104 -21.96 -6.22 13.70
N ASP A 105 -21.57 -6.39 12.44
CA ASP A 105 -20.37 -5.77 11.87
C ASP A 105 -20.42 -4.24 12.08
N PRO A 106 -19.45 -3.64 12.80
CA PRO A 106 -19.42 -2.21 13.08
C PRO A 106 -19.25 -1.36 11.81
N CYS A 107 -18.84 -1.95 10.69
CA CYS A 107 -18.63 -1.26 9.42
C CYS A 107 -19.87 -1.22 8.51
N VAL A 108 -21.04 -1.63 9.01
CA VAL A 108 -22.33 -1.45 8.31
C VAL A 108 -22.72 0.03 8.20
N ALA A 109 -22.31 0.86 9.17
CA ALA A 109 -22.44 2.31 9.13
C ALA A 109 -21.05 2.94 9.07
N TYR A 110 -20.81 3.78 8.07
CA TYR A 110 -19.53 4.48 7.89
C TYR A 110 -19.67 5.96 8.22
N GLY A 111 -18.70 6.48 8.97
CA GLY A 111 -18.52 7.90 9.25
C GLY A 111 -17.69 8.58 8.16
N SER A 112 -17.12 9.74 8.49
CA SER A 112 -16.23 10.47 7.58
C SER A 112 -14.97 9.64 7.29
N PRO A 113 -14.61 9.41 6.00
CA PRO A 113 -13.35 8.75 5.62
C PRO A 113 -12.11 9.49 6.11
N ASN A 114 -12.23 10.78 6.40
CA ASN A 114 -11.13 11.62 6.89
C ASN A 114 -10.89 11.48 8.40
N ALA A 115 -11.70 10.68 9.12
CA ALA A 115 -11.53 10.41 10.54
C ALA A 115 -10.51 9.30 10.78
N VAL A 116 -9.26 9.52 10.36
CA VAL A 116 -8.15 8.62 10.72
C VAL A 116 -7.77 8.89 12.16
N LYS A 117 -8.12 7.97 13.07
CA LYS A 117 -7.61 7.99 14.45
C LYS A 117 -6.46 6.99 14.56
N PRO A 118 -5.20 7.45 14.64
CA PRO A 118 -4.10 6.54 14.94
C PRO A 118 -4.34 5.91 16.32
N THR A 119 -4.38 4.58 16.41
CA THR A 119 -4.48 3.91 17.71
C THR A 119 -3.10 3.81 18.36
N ILE A 120 -3.05 3.93 19.69
CA ILE A 120 -1.80 3.94 20.48
C ILE A 120 -1.15 2.52 20.54
N LYS A 121 -1.76 1.50 19.94
CA LYS A 121 -1.13 0.19 19.85
C LYS A 121 0.01 0.26 18.85
N ARG A 122 1.24 0.15 19.37
CA ARG A 122 2.47 -0.16 18.64
C ARG A 122 2.43 -1.56 18.03
N ASP A 123 1.41 -1.83 17.24
CA ASP A 123 1.33 -3.03 16.42
C ASP A 123 0.64 -2.62 15.13
N ARG A 124 1.46 -2.04 14.24
CA ARG A 124 1.23 -1.87 12.81
C ARG A 124 -0.24 -1.57 12.47
N ASP A 125 -0.70 -0.36 12.77
CA ASP A 125 -1.93 0.19 12.19
C ASP A 125 -1.68 0.46 10.70
N LEU A 126 -1.70 -0.64 9.96
CA LEU A 126 -1.64 -0.70 8.52
C LEU A 126 -2.95 -0.07 8.02
N VAL A 127 -2.84 1.14 7.45
CA VAL A 127 -3.97 1.80 6.81
C VAL A 127 -4.04 1.26 5.39
N ILE A 128 -4.73 0.15 5.24
CA ILE A 128 -4.72 -0.62 4.00
C ILE A 128 -5.94 -0.23 3.14
N TYR A 129 -5.70 0.41 2.00
CA TYR A 129 -6.70 0.60 0.95
C TYR A 129 -6.34 -0.20 -0.30
N ARG A 130 -7.36 -0.80 -0.93
CA ARG A 130 -7.29 -1.19 -2.34
C ARG A 130 -7.58 0.07 -3.15
N ALA A 131 -6.56 0.67 -3.74
CA ALA A 131 -6.76 1.81 -4.62
C ALA A 131 -7.35 1.30 -5.96
N ALA A 132 -8.26 2.06 -6.56
CA ALA A 132 -9.03 1.66 -7.74
C ALA A 132 -8.17 1.40 -9.00
N ASN A 133 -6.87 1.73 -8.94
CA ASN A 133 -5.86 1.66 -9.99
C ASN A 133 -4.94 0.42 -9.92
N GLY A 134 -5.23 -0.58 -9.08
CA GLY A 134 -4.42 -1.81 -9.00
C GLY A 134 -3.21 -1.72 -8.09
N GLU A 135 -3.07 -0.63 -7.34
CA GLU A 135 -2.16 -0.52 -6.21
C GLU A 135 -2.88 -0.98 -4.93
N ILE A 136 -2.25 -1.92 -4.22
CA ILE A 136 -2.75 -2.40 -2.94
C ILE A 136 -1.76 -1.90 -1.91
N LEU A 137 -2.25 -1.02 -1.04
CA LEU A 137 -1.63 -0.86 0.26
C LEU A 137 -1.74 -2.24 0.94
N VAL A 138 -0.68 -2.71 1.57
CA VAL A 138 -0.63 -4.01 2.26
C VAL A 138 -0.59 -3.75 3.74
#